data_AF-A0A7X7DL40-F1
#
_entry.id   AF-A0A7X7DL40-F1
#
_cell.length_a   1.000
_cell.length_b   1.000
_cell.length_c   1.000
_cell.angle_alpha   90.00
_cell.angle_beta   90.00
_cell.angle_gamma   90.00
#
_symmetry.space_group_name_H-M   'P 1'
#
loop_
_entity.id
_entity.type
_entity.pdbx_description
1 polymer ?
#
loop_
_entity_poly.entity_id
_entity_poly.type
_entity_poly.pdbx_seq_one_letter_code
_entity_poly.pdbx_strand_id
1 'polypeptide(L)'
;MQIQFDLNNYRQFIINFRSALRVGANRDHIQSESVDVMCSSGRGFRYNVRDLYLTHIKMISGSEWQNINSVENYSQMGIYRTATPITGQSIRNACLFNTSLTGPARALIILVTSEAARSHVVYQVIQQVLRGRITTWQVILPLLRNWGNYTSDFHKRRPISYGPLGLWDYLVIGCSAIDAEEKAALEVKNSLEVLSKNGFYINP
;
A
#
# COMPACT_ATOMS: atom_id res chain seq x y z
N MET A 1 -8.13 -12.73 -12.43
CA MET A 1 -6.99 -13.63 -12.10
C MET A 1 -6.91 -13.80 -10.59
N GLN A 2 -6.50 -14.97 -10.07
CA GLN A 2 -6.34 -15.21 -8.63
C GLN A 2 -4.87 -15.32 -8.22
N ILE A 3 -4.49 -14.73 -7.10
CA ILE A 3 -3.19 -14.90 -6.44
C ILE A 3 -3.36 -15.22 -4.95
N GLN A 4 -2.36 -15.88 -4.37
CA GLN A 4 -2.34 -16.21 -2.95
C GLN A 4 -1.74 -15.06 -2.12
N PHE A 5 -2.43 -14.68 -1.05
CA PHE A 5 -1.93 -13.77 -0.02
C PHE A 5 -1.08 -14.54 1.00
N ASP A 6 0.13 -14.05 1.26
CA ASP A 6 1.04 -14.63 2.24
C ASP A 6 1.90 -13.54 2.90
N LEU A 7 1.64 -13.26 4.18
CA LEU A 7 2.42 -12.31 4.98
C LEU A 7 3.75 -12.89 5.47
N ASN A 8 3.88 -14.22 5.54
CA ASN A 8 5.12 -14.87 5.94
C ASN A 8 6.13 -14.84 4.77
N ASN A 9 5.64 -14.93 3.54
CA ASN A 9 6.42 -14.70 2.32
C ASN A 9 6.00 -13.42 1.58
N TYR A 10 5.94 -12.31 2.33
CA TYR A 10 5.41 -11.03 1.83
C TYR A 10 6.12 -10.50 0.57
N ARG A 11 7.42 -10.76 0.42
CA ARG A 11 8.18 -10.39 -0.79
C ARG A 11 7.62 -11.10 -2.02
N GLN A 12 7.43 -12.42 -1.95
CA GLN A 12 6.93 -13.19 -3.07
C GLN A 12 5.49 -12.80 -3.40
N PHE A 13 4.66 -12.56 -2.38
CA PHE A 13 3.31 -12.05 -2.56
C PHE A 13 3.31 -10.74 -3.38
N ILE A 14 4.11 -9.73 -3.00
CA ILE A 14 4.14 -8.44 -3.72
C ILE A 14 4.68 -8.58 -5.15
N ILE A 15 5.66 -9.45 -5.39
CA ILE A 15 6.15 -9.75 -6.75
C ILE A 15 5.02 -10.34 -7.61
N ASN A 16 4.34 -11.35 -7.09
CA ASN A 16 3.23 -11.99 -7.80
C ASN A 16 2.07 -11.01 -8.02
N PHE A 17 1.79 -10.15 -7.05
CA PHE A 17 0.73 -9.16 -7.16
C PHE A 17 1.04 -8.08 -8.21
N ARG A 18 2.26 -7.55 -8.24
CA ARG A 18 2.70 -6.63 -9.29
C ARG A 18 2.66 -7.26 -10.68
N SER A 19 3.11 -8.51 -10.79
CA SER A 19 3.04 -9.28 -12.04
C SER A 19 1.58 -9.49 -12.49
N ALA A 20 0.69 -9.81 -11.55
CA ALA A 20 -0.73 -10.00 -11.80
C ALA A 20 -1.42 -8.70 -12.27
N LEU A 21 -1.03 -7.58 -11.69
CA LEU A 21 -1.50 -6.26 -12.07
C LEU A 21 -0.82 -5.74 -13.36
N ARG A 22 0.17 -6.47 -13.88
CA ARG A 22 1.03 -6.05 -15.00
C ARG A 22 1.65 -4.66 -14.78
N VAL A 23 2.01 -4.36 -13.54
CA VAL A 23 2.78 -3.15 -13.19
C VAL A 23 4.11 -3.21 -13.94
N GLY A 24 4.29 -2.31 -14.91
CA GLY A 24 5.43 -2.28 -15.82
C GLY A 24 5.14 -2.66 -17.28
N ALA A 25 3.93 -3.13 -17.64
CA ALA A 25 3.63 -3.62 -18.99
C ALA A 25 2.69 -2.71 -19.81
N ASN A 26 2.72 -2.84 -21.14
CA ASN A 26 1.82 -2.14 -22.07
C ASN A 26 0.36 -2.55 -21.84
N ARG A 27 -0.54 -1.56 -21.86
CA ARG A 27 -1.97 -1.71 -21.50
C ARG A 27 -2.78 -2.54 -22.49
N ASP A 28 -2.30 -2.71 -23.71
CA ASP A 28 -3.06 -3.29 -24.84
C ASP A 28 -3.33 -4.80 -24.70
N HIS A 29 -2.87 -5.44 -23.62
CA HIS A 29 -3.03 -6.88 -23.39
C HIS A 29 -3.71 -7.24 -22.06
N ILE A 30 -4.33 -6.29 -21.35
CA ILE A 30 -5.03 -6.58 -20.08
C ILE A 30 -6.36 -7.30 -20.38
N GLN A 31 -6.34 -8.64 -20.35
CA GLN A 31 -7.53 -9.48 -20.58
C GLN A 31 -8.46 -9.60 -19.35
N SER A 32 -8.00 -9.22 -18.15
CA SER A 32 -8.77 -9.35 -16.91
C SER A 32 -8.88 -7.99 -16.22
N GLU A 33 -10.10 -7.58 -15.90
CA GLU A 33 -10.37 -6.28 -15.27
C GLU A 33 -10.02 -6.26 -13.77
N SER A 34 -9.82 -7.42 -13.16
CA SER A 34 -9.55 -7.55 -11.73
C SER A 34 -8.56 -8.65 -11.33
N VAL A 35 -7.91 -8.41 -10.19
CA VAL A 35 -7.08 -9.39 -9.49
C VAL A 35 -7.71 -9.72 -8.16
N ASP A 36 -7.93 -11.01 -7.94
CA ASP A 36 -8.43 -11.59 -6.70
C ASP A 36 -7.23 -12.07 -5.87
N VAL A 37 -7.11 -11.52 -4.67
CA VAL A 37 -6.10 -11.88 -3.69
C VAL A 37 -6.79 -12.73 -2.63
N MET A 38 -6.41 -14.00 -2.54
CA MET A 38 -7.06 -14.96 -1.64
C MET A 38 -6.15 -15.32 -0.47
N CYS A 39 -6.66 -15.23 0.74
CA CYS A 39 -6.03 -15.69 1.97
C CYS A 39 -6.30 -17.18 2.17
N SER A 40 -5.38 -17.89 2.81
CA SER A 40 -5.58 -19.30 3.20
C SER A 40 -6.74 -19.51 4.16
N SER A 41 -7.15 -18.46 4.89
CA SER A 41 -8.34 -18.45 5.75
C SER A 41 -9.66 -18.40 4.98
N GLY A 42 -9.65 -18.31 3.65
CA GLY A 42 -10.85 -18.14 2.83
C GLY A 42 -11.29 -16.68 2.66
N ARG A 43 -10.66 -15.74 3.38
CA ARG A 43 -10.83 -14.30 3.15
C ARG A 43 -10.26 -13.92 1.78
N GLY A 44 -10.87 -12.94 1.11
CA GLY A 44 -10.45 -12.49 -0.22
C GLY A 44 -10.58 -10.99 -0.43
N PHE A 45 -9.78 -10.45 -1.35
CA PHE A 45 -9.74 -9.04 -1.72
C PHE A 45 -9.67 -8.90 -3.24
N ARG A 46 -10.54 -8.09 -3.84
CA ARG A 46 -10.59 -7.89 -5.29
C ARG A 46 -10.16 -6.49 -5.64
N TYR A 47 -9.19 -6.37 -6.54
CA TYR A 47 -8.63 -5.11 -6.99
C TYR A 47 -8.92 -4.88 -8.45
N ASN A 48 -9.26 -3.64 -8.82
CA ASN A 48 -9.33 -3.24 -10.22
C ASN A 48 -7.90 -3.06 -10.77
N VAL A 49 -7.62 -3.66 -11.93
CA VAL A 49 -6.27 -3.62 -12.52
C VAL A 49 -5.88 -2.21 -12.99
N ARG A 50 -6.85 -1.37 -13.37
CA ARG A 50 -6.60 -0.05 -13.96
C ARG A 50 -6.08 0.98 -12.96
N ASP A 51 -6.55 0.91 -11.72
CA ASP A 51 -6.31 1.93 -10.69
C ASP A 51 -5.81 1.32 -9.35
N LEU A 52 -5.77 -0.02 -9.25
CA LEU A 52 -5.39 -0.79 -8.06
C LEU A 52 -6.30 -0.51 -6.85
N TYR A 53 -7.51 -0.01 -7.07
CA TYR A 53 -8.48 0.19 -5.99
C TYR A 53 -9.08 -1.13 -5.55
N LEU A 54 -9.21 -1.27 -4.23
CA LEU A 54 -9.92 -2.38 -3.61
C LEU A 54 -11.44 -2.19 -3.81
N THR A 55 -12.05 -3.09 -4.57
CA THR A 55 -13.47 -2.99 -5.00
C THR A 55 -14.38 -3.98 -4.30
N HIS A 56 -13.88 -5.18 -3.99
CA HIS A 56 -14.68 -6.19 -3.30
C HIS A 56 -13.86 -6.92 -2.24
N ILE A 57 -14.58 -7.51 -1.30
CA ILE A 57 -14.05 -8.39 -0.28
C ILE A 57 -14.80 -9.72 -0.31
N LYS A 58 -14.16 -10.77 0.17
CA LYS A 58 -14.83 -12.02 0.51
C LYS A 58 -14.55 -12.31 1.97
N MET A 59 -15.59 -12.48 2.78
CA MET A 59 -15.47 -12.80 4.20
C MET A 59 -15.23 -14.31 4.37
N ILE A 60 -14.61 -14.73 5.48
CA ILE A 60 -14.26 -16.13 5.72
C ILE A 60 -15.50 -17.04 5.70
N SER A 61 -16.58 -16.57 6.32
CA SER A 61 -17.86 -17.27 6.40
C SER A 61 -18.77 -17.04 5.18
N GLY A 62 -18.33 -16.26 4.19
CA GLY A 62 -19.12 -15.89 3.02
C GLY A 62 -18.64 -16.61 1.76
N SER A 63 -19.58 -17.17 0.99
CA SER A 63 -19.28 -17.68 -0.36
C SER A 63 -19.11 -16.56 -1.38
N GLU A 64 -19.76 -15.41 -1.14
CA GLU A 64 -19.90 -14.31 -2.10
C GLU A 64 -18.94 -13.14 -1.87
N TRP A 65 -18.68 -12.42 -2.96
CA TRP A 65 -17.93 -11.18 -2.97
C TRP A 65 -18.85 -10.01 -2.64
N GLN A 66 -18.51 -9.25 -1.60
CA GLN A 66 -19.23 -8.04 -1.21
C GLN A 66 -18.54 -6.82 -1.82
N ASN A 67 -19.30 -6.01 -2.56
CA ASN A 67 -18.81 -4.73 -3.07
C ASN A 67 -18.57 -3.78 -1.88
N ILE A 68 -17.43 -3.09 -1.92
CA ILE A 68 -17.10 -2.07 -0.94
C ILE A 68 -16.97 -0.74 -1.68
N ASN A 69 -17.66 0.30 -1.21
CA ASN A 69 -17.60 1.63 -1.82
C ASN A 69 -16.13 2.06 -1.99
N SER A 70 -15.66 2.10 -3.23
CA SER A 70 -14.23 2.16 -3.59
C SER A 70 -13.62 3.55 -3.42
N VAL A 71 -14.44 4.56 -3.10
CA VAL A 71 -14.03 5.98 -3.11
C VAL A 71 -13.61 6.50 -1.73
N GLU A 72 -13.54 5.63 -0.71
CA GLU A 72 -13.05 6.06 0.61
C GLU A 72 -11.55 6.36 0.55
N ASN A 73 -11.18 7.59 0.92
CA ASN A 73 -9.81 7.97 1.15
C ASN A 73 -9.38 7.69 2.60
N TYR A 74 -8.08 7.74 2.87
CA TYR A 74 -7.54 7.51 4.22
C TYR A 74 -8.13 8.41 5.32
N SER A 75 -8.60 9.62 4.98
CA SER A 75 -9.27 10.51 5.93
C SER A 75 -10.61 9.95 6.38
N GLN A 76 -11.40 9.47 5.41
CA GLN A 76 -12.69 8.83 5.65
C GLN A 76 -12.53 7.49 6.39
N MET A 77 -11.43 6.78 6.16
CA MET A 77 -11.08 5.56 6.90
C MET A 77 -10.61 5.82 8.35
N GLY A 78 -10.50 7.09 8.77
CA GLY A 78 -10.23 7.46 10.15
C GLY A 78 -8.79 7.22 10.62
N ILE A 79 -7.84 6.87 9.74
CA ILE A 79 -6.47 6.54 10.17
C ILE A 79 -5.69 7.72 10.76
N TYR A 80 -6.12 8.96 10.48
CA TYR A 80 -5.53 10.15 11.11
C TYR A 80 -5.98 10.37 12.56
N ARG A 81 -7.01 9.63 13.02
CA ARG A 81 -7.60 9.77 14.35
C ARG A 81 -7.30 8.58 15.25
N THR A 82 -6.70 7.51 14.71
CA THR A 82 -6.38 6.32 15.48
C THR A 82 -5.06 6.49 16.23
N ALA A 83 -5.11 6.49 17.56
CA ALA A 83 -3.94 6.29 18.41
C ALA A 83 -3.37 4.85 18.30
N THR A 84 -4.03 3.97 17.56
CA THR A 84 -3.70 2.56 17.43
C THR A 84 -2.39 2.37 16.64
N PRO A 85 -1.36 1.76 17.24
CA PRO A 85 -0.13 1.41 16.55
C PRO A 85 -0.40 0.49 15.34
N ILE A 86 0.36 0.67 14.27
CA ILE A 86 0.38 -0.29 13.17
C ILE A 86 1.38 -1.38 13.52
N THR A 87 0.93 -2.62 13.68
CA THR A 87 1.80 -3.75 14.05
C THR A 87 1.60 -4.89 13.08
N GLY A 88 2.54 -5.83 13.05
CA GLY A 88 2.34 -7.08 12.32
C GLY A 88 1.05 -7.80 12.73
N GLN A 89 0.66 -7.71 14.02
CA GLN A 89 -0.59 -8.29 14.51
C GLN A 89 -1.83 -7.56 13.99
N SER A 90 -1.83 -6.22 13.98
CA SER A 90 -2.99 -5.49 13.46
C SER A 90 -3.18 -5.70 11.95
N ILE A 91 -2.08 -5.83 11.19
CA ILE A 91 -2.12 -6.24 9.78
C ILE A 91 -2.68 -7.66 9.62
N ARG A 92 -2.20 -8.63 10.41
CA ARG A 92 -2.72 -10.02 10.36
C ARG A 92 -4.21 -10.07 10.69
N ASN A 93 -4.63 -9.39 11.76
CA ASN A 93 -6.05 -9.24 12.13
C ASN A 93 -6.87 -8.70 10.96
N ALA A 94 -6.43 -7.58 10.38
CA ALA A 94 -7.11 -6.96 9.26
C ALA A 94 -7.19 -7.85 8.01
N CYS A 95 -6.16 -8.64 7.70
CA CYS A 95 -6.08 -9.37 6.42
C CYS A 95 -6.54 -10.83 6.50
N LEU A 96 -6.41 -11.50 7.64
CA LEU A 96 -6.55 -12.96 7.74
C LEU A 96 -7.75 -13.41 8.57
N PHE A 97 -8.26 -12.58 9.48
CA PHE A 97 -9.35 -12.96 10.39
C PHE A 97 -10.69 -12.36 9.95
N ASN A 98 -11.80 -12.71 10.57
CA ASN A 98 -13.12 -12.17 10.21
C ASN A 98 -13.37 -10.78 10.84
N THR A 99 -12.35 -9.91 10.84
CA THR A 99 -12.45 -8.56 11.40
C THR A 99 -13.39 -7.71 10.54
N SER A 100 -14.33 -7.03 11.19
CA SER A 100 -15.21 -6.07 10.52
C SER A 100 -14.37 -5.05 9.75
N LEU A 101 -14.77 -4.76 8.52
CA LEU A 101 -14.12 -3.76 7.67
C LEU A 101 -14.50 -2.35 8.09
N THR A 102 -14.18 -2.04 9.34
CA THR A 102 -14.05 -0.66 9.79
C THR A 102 -12.95 0.02 8.97
N GLY A 103 -13.03 1.35 8.86
CA GLY A 103 -12.05 2.16 8.14
C GLY A 103 -10.59 1.78 8.42
N PRO A 104 -10.17 1.61 9.69
CA PRO A 104 -8.78 1.26 10.01
C PRO A 104 -8.32 -0.11 9.47
N ALA A 105 -9.16 -1.16 9.58
CA ALA A 105 -8.82 -2.48 9.05
C ALA A 105 -8.71 -2.44 7.51
N ARG A 106 -9.62 -1.70 6.85
CA ARG A 106 -9.58 -1.49 5.41
C ARG A 106 -8.33 -0.75 4.96
N ALA A 107 -7.94 0.29 5.68
CA ALA A 107 -6.72 1.04 5.40
C ALA A 107 -5.47 0.17 5.52
N LEU A 108 -5.40 -0.73 6.51
CA LEU A 108 -4.30 -1.68 6.65
C LEU A 108 -4.22 -2.64 5.47
N ILE A 109 -5.36 -3.18 5.00
CA ILE A 109 -5.42 -4.03 3.81
C ILE A 109 -4.88 -3.28 2.59
N ILE A 110 -5.37 -2.08 2.32
CA ILE A 110 -4.94 -1.26 1.18
C ILE A 110 -3.44 -0.96 1.26
N LEU A 111 -2.95 -0.64 2.46
CA LEU A 111 -1.54 -0.33 2.71
C LEU A 111 -0.60 -1.52 2.43
N VAL A 112 -0.94 -2.71 2.94
CA VAL A 112 -0.14 -3.94 2.76
C VAL A 112 -0.31 -4.57 1.37
N THR A 113 -1.23 -4.05 0.56
CA THR A 113 -1.47 -4.57 -0.80
C THR A 113 -1.20 -3.50 -1.84
N SER A 114 -2.20 -2.69 -2.20
CA SER A 114 -2.13 -1.69 -3.26
C SER A 114 -1.00 -0.70 -3.06
N GLU A 115 -0.82 -0.12 -1.86
CA GLU A 115 0.24 0.89 -1.68
C GLU A 115 1.63 0.28 -1.72
N ALA A 116 1.84 -0.89 -1.11
CA ALA A 116 3.10 -1.61 -1.22
C ALA A 116 3.38 -2.08 -2.67
N ALA A 117 2.34 -2.38 -3.46
CA ALA A 117 2.50 -2.70 -4.87
C ALA A 117 2.96 -1.47 -5.67
N ARG A 118 2.45 -0.27 -5.36
CA ARG A 118 2.82 0.97 -6.07
C ARG A 118 4.15 1.58 -5.61
N SER A 119 4.50 1.45 -4.33
CA SER A 119 5.67 2.10 -3.71
C SER A 119 6.64 1.08 -3.13
N HIS A 120 7.89 1.11 -3.59
CA HIS A 120 8.94 0.29 -3.00
C HIS A 120 9.22 0.69 -1.54
N VAL A 121 9.13 1.98 -1.22
CA VAL A 121 9.32 2.49 0.14
C VAL A 121 8.25 1.94 1.08
N VAL A 122 6.97 2.02 0.70
CA VAL A 122 5.86 1.47 1.51
C VAL A 122 6.04 -0.04 1.70
N TYR A 123 6.41 -0.76 0.63
CA TYR A 123 6.72 -2.19 0.72
C TYR A 123 7.79 -2.49 1.78
N GLN A 124 8.93 -1.78 1.76
CA GLN A 124 10.01 -2.00 2.72
C GLN A 124 9.59 -1.65 4.15
N VAL A 125 8.83 -0.57 4.34
CA VAL A 125 8.31 -0.17 5.66
C VAL A 125 7.41 -1.27 6.22
N ILE A 126 6.50 -1.81 5.41
CA ILE A 126 5.61 -2.90 5.83
C ILE A 126 6.39 -4.16 6.18
N GLN A 127 7.47 -4.48 5.47
CA GLN A 127 8.36 -5.57 5.89
C GLN A 127 8.90 -5.38 7.30
N GLN A 128 9.25 -4.15 7.70
CA GLN A 128 9.72 -3.89 9.07
C GLN A 128 8.59 -3.94 10.08
N VAL A 129 7.39 -3.48 9.74
CA VAL A 129 6.20 -3.60 10.59
C VAL A 129 5.89 -5.07 10.86
N LEU A 130 5.94 -5.92 9.82
CA LEU A 130 5.74 -7.36 9.94
C LEU A 130 6.82 -8.04 10.78
N ARG A 131 8.03 -7.48 10.81
CA ARG A 131 9.16 -7.91 11.68
C ARG A 131 9.14 -7.27 13.07
N GLY A 132 8.18 -6.40 13.38
CA GLY A 132 8.07 -5.71 14.66
C GLY A 132 9.09 -4.59 14.91
N ARG A 133 9.82 -4.12 13.88
CA ARG A 133 10.83 -3.06 14.03
C ARG A 133 10.27 -1.64 13.92
N ILE A 134 9.10 -1.49 13.31
CA ILE A 134 8.36 -0.22 13.20
C ILE A 134 6.93 -0.48 13.65
N THR A 135 6.40 0.39 14.51
CA THR A 135 5.03 0.24 15.02
C THR A 135 4.17 1.51 14.92
N THR A 136 4.73 2.60 14.38
CA THR A 136 4.08 3.91 14.40
C THR A 136 3.63 4.38 13.03
N TRP A 137 2.39 4.89 12.98
CA TRP A 137 1.86 5.60 11.84
C TRP A 137 2.63 6.89 11.54
N GLN A 138 3.37 7.47 12.49
CA GLN A 138 4.14 8.70 12.28
C GLN A 138 5.21 8.58 11.19
N VAL A 139 5.72 7.36 10.94
CA VAL A 139 6.69 7.10 9.86
C VAL A 139 5.98 6.85 8.52
N ILE A 140 4.75 6.33 8.56
CA ILE A 140 4.01 5.90 7.36
C ILE A 140 3.10 7.00 6.82
N LEU A 141 2.44 7.76 7.70
CA LEU A 141 1.48 8.80 7.33
C LEU A 141 2.08 9.90 6.46
N PRO A 142 3.30 10.42 6.72
CA PRO A 142 3.91 11.40 5.83
C PRO A 142 4.13 10.85 4.42
N LEU A 143 4.51 9.57 4.31
CA LEU A 143 4.70 8.90 3.01
C LEU A 143 3.38 8.70 2.26
N LEU A 144 2.28 8.42 2.97
CA LEU A 144 0.94 8.25 2.40
C LEU A 144 0.25 9.58 2.06
N ARG A 145 0.41 10.62 2.88
CA ARG A 145 -0.20 11.94 2.65
C ARG A 145 0.35 12.60 1.40
N ASN A 146 1.66 12.52 1.24
CA ASN A 146 2.34 13.11 0.09
C ASN A 146 2.22 12.22 -1.15
N TRP A 147 1.74 10.96 -1.04
CA TRP A 147 1.49 10.08 -2.18
C TRP A 147 0.58 10.69 -3.24
N GLY A 148 -0.48 11.41 -2.86
CA GLY A 148 -1.36 12.10 -3.81
C GLY A 148 -0.63 13.20 -4.61
N ASN A 149 0.28 13.92 -3.97
CA ASN A 149 1.10 14.95 -4.59
C ASN A 149 2.20 14.31 -5.47
N TYR A 150 2.91 13.31 -4.94
CA TYR A 150 3.91 12.49 -5.64
C TYR A 150 3.34 11.83 -6.89
N THR A 151 2.13 11.28 -6.77
CA THR A 151 1.43 10.69 -7.91
C THR A 151 0.86 11.76 -8.84
N SER A 152 0.43 12.95 -8.40
CA SER A 152 -0.08 13.98 -9.34
C SER A 152 1.01 14.57 -10.25
N ASP A 153 2.23 14.75 -9.72
CA ASP A 153 3.36 15.28 -10.50
C ASP A 153 3.99 14.22 -11.42
N PHE A 154 3.93 12.94 -11.03
CA PHE A 154 4.39 11.82 -11.88
C PHE A 154 3.29 11.19 -12.76
N HIS A 155 2.01 11.19 -12.37
CA HIS A 155 0.90 10.63 -13.16
C HIS A 155 0.49 11.54 -14.31
N LYS A 156 0.83 12.84 -14.28
CA LYS A 156 0.84 13.64 -15.51
C LYS A 156 1.89 13.15 -16.53
N ARG A 157 2.78 12.21 -16.15
CA ARG A 157 3.86 11.72 -17.02
C ARG A 157 4.10 10.19 -17.06
N ARG A 158 3.50 9.33 -16.22
CA ARG A 158 3.85 7.89 -16.19
C ARG A 158 2.64 6.95 -15.96
N PRO A 159 2.23 6.17 -16.99
CA PRO A 159 1.30 5.05 -16.87
C PRO A 159 1.84 3.91 -15.98
N ILE A 160 0.98 2.92 -15.68
CA ILE A 160 1.30 1.62 -15.01
C ILE A 160 2.58 0.95 -15.55
N SER A 161 3.01 1.27 -16.78
CA SER A 161 4.20 0.76 -17.46
C SER A 161 5.56 1.14 -16.86
N TYR A 162 5.63 2.02 -15.85
CA TYR A 162 6.91 2.55 -15.34
C TYR A 162 7.49 1.86 -14.08
N GLY A 163 6.86 0.79 -13.58
CA GLY A 163 7.35 0.08 -12.39
C GLY A 163 7.09 0.81 -11.06
N PRO A 164 7.54 0.25 -9.93
CA PRO A 164 7.31 0.82 -8.60
C PRO A 164 8.20 2.04 -8.34
N LEU A 165 7.65 3.08 -7.69
CA LEU A 165 8.42 4.26 -7.29
C LEU A 165 9.45 3.88 -6.22
N GLY A 166 10.69 4.33 -6.44
CA GLY A 166 11.83 4.16 -5.54
C GLY A 166 11.95 5.30 -4.53
N LEU A 167 12.97 5.21 -3.67
CA LEU A 167 13.27 6.24 -2.67
C LEU A 167 13.64 7.59 -3.30
N TRP A 168 14.39 7.56 -4.41
CA TRP A 168 14.80 8.75 -5.13
C TRP A 168 13.62 9.54 -5.71
N ASP A 169 12.58 8.86 -6.19
CA ASP A 169 11.37 9.52 -6.69
C ASP A 169 10.67 10.30 -5.57
N TYR A 170 10.68 9.76 -4.33
CA TYR A 170 10.13 10.46 -3.15
C TYR A 170 10.95 11.70 -2.76
N LEU A 171 12.29 11.62 -2.85
CA LEU A 171 13.20 12.70 -2.46
C LEU A 171 13.22 13.85 -3.46
N VAL A 172 13.15 13.57 -4.76
CA VAL A 172 13.22 14.59 -5.81
C VAL A 172 11.94 15.41 -5.89
N ILE A 173 10.78 14.76 -5.76
CA ILE A 173 9.47 15.43 -5.90
C ILE A 173 9.11 16.20 -4.63
N GLY A 174 9.41 15.64 -3.45
CA GLY A 174 9.08 16.26 -2.16
C GLY A 174 9.88 17.52 -1.84
N CYS A 175 10.78 17.95 -2.72
CA CYS A 175 11.59 19.15 -2.58
C CYS A 175 11.28 20.19 -3.67
N SER A 176 10.20 20.04 -4.46
CA SER A 176 10.00 20.83 -5.70
C SER A 176 8.79 21.78 -5.74
N ALA A 177 7.91 21.80 -4.74
CA ALA A 177 6.83 22.79 -4.57
C ALA A 177 7.00 23.61 -3.29
N ILE A 178 7.79 24.67 -3.40
CA ILE A 178 8.22 25.58 -2.34
C ILE A 178 6.99 26.33 -1.78
N ASP A 179 6.71 26.13 -0.48
CA ASP A 179 6.05 27.03 0.51
C ASP A 179 5.11 26.29 1.49
N ALA A 180 4.41 25.24 1.06
CA ALA A 180 3.68 24.32 1.97
C ALA A 180 4.43 22.99 2.19
N GLU A 181 5.51 22.76 1.43
CA GLU A 181 6.25 21.51 1.43
C GLU A 181 7.39 21.40 2.43
N GLU A 182 7.92 22.48 3.02
CA GLU A 182 9.07 22.33 3.94
C GLU A 182 8.75 21.43 5.13
N LYS A 183 7.54 21.55 5.69
CA LYS A 183 7.08 20.68 6.77
C LYS A 183 6.86 19.25 6.29
N ALA A 184 6.29 19.07 5.10
CA ALA A 184 6.05 17.74 4.52
C ALA A 184 7.37 17.04 4.14
N ALA A 185 8.30 17.76 3.53
CA ALA A 185 9.66 17.36 3.20
C ALA A 185 10.45 17.03 4.46
N LEU A 186 10.31 17.82 5.53
CA LEU A 186 10.94 17.55 6.83
C LEU A 186 10.33 16.31 7.50
N GLU A 187 9.02 16.13 7.47
CA GLU A 187 8.34 14.93 8.00
C GLU A 187 8.77 13.67 7.22
N VAL A 188 8.90 13.76 5.90
CA VAL A 188 9.40 12.67 5.04
C VAL A 188 10.88 12.42 5.32
N LYS A 189 11.73 13.45 5.36
CA LYS A 189 13.15 13.34 5.71
C LYS A 189 13.35 12.67 7.06
N ASN A 190 12.65 13.11 8.10
CA ASN A 190 12.71 12.50 9.43
C ASN A 190 12.27 11.03 9.41
N SER A 191 11.23 10.71 8.64
CA SER A 191 10.78 9.33 8.45
C SER A 191 11.87 8.49 7.77
N LEU A 192 12.50 9.01 6.71
CA LEU A 192 13.59 8.34 5.99
C LEU A 192 14.86 8.18 6.83
N GLU A 193 15.20 9.15 7.69
CA GLU A 193 16.31 9.03 8.63
C GLU A 193 16.06 7.94 9.68
N VAL A 194 14.84 7.82 10.19
CA VAL A 194 14.44 6.70 11.07
C VAL A 194 14.58 5.37 10.31
N LEU A 195 14.17 5.29 9.05
CA LEU A 195 14.39 4.09 8.24
C LEU A 195 15.88 3.80 8.07
N SER A 196 16.71 4.78 7.68
CA SER A 196 18.16 4.62 7.54
C SER A 196 18.82 4.10 8.84
N LYS A 197 18.46 4.66 10.00
CA LYS A 197 18.97 4.22 11.32
C LYS A 197 18.57 2.77 11.66
N ASN A 198 17.53 2.24 11.03
CA ASN A 198 17.06 0.86 11.18
C ASN A 198 17.64 -0.10 10.12
N GLY A 199 18.73 0.28 9.44
CA GLY A 199 19.49 -0.60 8.55
C GLY A 199 18.94 -0.69 7.12
N PHE A 200 18.25 0.35 6.66
CA PHE A 200 17.82 0.44 5.28
C PHE A 200 18.97 0.98 4.43
N TYR A 201 19.57 0.12 3.62
CA TYR A 201 20.57 0.52 2.65
C TYR A 201 19.91 1.05 1.38
N ILE A 202 20.22 2.30 1.10
CA ILE A 202 19.99 2.98 -0.18
C ILE A 202 20.98 2.35 -1.16
N ASN A 203 20.58 1.26 -1.83
CA ASN A 203 21.25 0.93 -3.07
C ASN A 203 20.55 1.73 -4.18
N PRO A 204 21.30 2.53 -4.94
CA PRO A 204 20.77 3.30 -6.06
C PRO A 204 20.11 2.41 -7.11
#